data_AF-A0A497T2F4-F1
#
_entry.id   AF-A0A497T2F4-F1
#
_cell.length_a   1.000
_cell.length_b   1.000
_cell.length_c   1.000
_cell.angle_alpha   90.00
_cell.angle_beta   90.00
_cell.angle_gamma   90.00
#
_symmetry.space_group_name_H-M   'P 1'
#
loop_
_entity.id
_entity.type
_entity.pdbx_description
1 polymer ?
#
loop_
_entity_poly.entity_id
_entity_poly.type
_entity_poly.pdbx_seq_one_letter_code
_entity_poly.pdbx_strand_id
1 'polypeptide(L)'
;MLKLILNIENEKLKEEVKDMISKIDYPLRFDNIKISTSYKTDFLSGDVNRTMEILINPENKILENKFLFRGFFARFVFLLINEKEGLNFKIKEKLELPELVEFVQNFFADYKAVKYGFKIDMHRFFLEKISKKIYNKRVSKEEYLEFYSFYLIFKKIGEEGEIKSLLETIKIAGLDGLLKELEKLNYPYFFGDEKLKKAWIDVFNL
;
A
#
# COMPACT_ATOMS: atom_id res chain seq x y z
N MET A 1 16.75 -1.11 22.42
CA MET A 1 15.60 -2.03 22.23
C MET A 1 14.42 -1.16 21.82
N LEU A 2 13.74 -1.48 20.71
CA LEU A 2 12.57 -0.75 20.21
C LEU A 2 11.46 -0.79 21.27
N LYS A 3 10.91 0.38 21.64
CA LYS A 3 9.79 0.46 22.58
C LYS A 3 8.47 0.67 21.82
N LEU A 4 7.50 -0.21 22.06
CA LEU A 4 6.12 -0.06 21.57
C LEU A 4 5.25 0.60 22.64
N ILE A 5 4.59 1.70 22.29
CA ILE A 5 3.68 2.46 23.17
C ILE A 5 2.30 2.46 22.52
N LEU A 6 1.31 1.88 23.18
CA LEU A 6 -0.07 1.77 22.68
C LEU A 6 -1.03 2.56 23.57
N ASN A 7 -1.47 3.72 23.08
CA ASN A 7 -2.47 4.58 23.72
C ASN A 7 -3.82 4.41 22.98
N ILE A 8 -4.36 3.19 23.03
CA ILE A 8 -5.59 2.79 22.35
C ILE A 8 -6.56 2.31 23.44
N GLU A 9 -7.69 3.00 23.61
CA GLU A 9 -8.69 2.67 24.65
C GLU A 9 -9.43 1.36 24.35
N ASN A 10 -9.70 1.09 23.06
CA ASN A 10 -10.36 -0.13 22.64
C ASN A 10 -9.38 -1.32 22.69
N GLU A 11 -9.53 -2.18 23.68
CA GLU A 11 -8.62 -3.32 23.89
C GLU A 11 -8.60 -4.32 22.72
N LYS A 12 -9.72 -4.51 22.00
CA LYS A 12 -9.73 -5.38 20.80
C LYS A 12 -8.86 -4.81 19.69
N LEU A 13 -9.00 -3.51 19.43
CA LEU A 13 -8.17 -2.81 18.43
C LEU A 13 -6.69 -2.80 18.84
N LYS A 14 -6.42 -2.59 20.13
CA LYS A 14 -5.07 -2.58 20.69
C LYS A 14 -4.35 -3.92 20.52
N GLU A 15 -5.01 -5.03 20.84
CA GLU A 15 -4.43 -6.37 20.65
C GLU A 15 -4.27 -6.70 19.16
N GLU A 16 -5.20 -6.26 18.30
CA GLU A 16 -5.04 -6.42 16.85
C GLU A 16 -3.83 -5.65 16.31
N VAL A 17 -3.66 -4.39 16.72
CA VAL A 17 -2.50 -3.56 16.35
C VAL A 17 -1.19 -4.20 16.85
N LYS A 18 -1.19 -4.73 18.08
CA LYS A 18 -0.04 -5.41 18.67
C LYS A 18 0.34 -6.68 17.89
N ASP A 19 -0.65 -7.51 17.53
CA ASP A 19 -0.45 -8.68 16.65
C ASP A 19 0.18 -8.24 15.32
N MET A 20 -0.38 -7.21 14.69
CA MET A 20 0.13 -6.68 13.43
C MET A 20 1.57 -6.21 13.52
N ILE A 21 1.91 -5.39 14.52
CA ILE A 21 3.28 -4.88 14.70
C ILE A 21 4.26 -6.05 14.94
N SER A 22 3.84 -7.09 15.66
CA SER A 22 4.70 -8.26 15.94
C SER A 22 5.10 -9.06 14.69
N LYS A 23 4.33 -8.95 13.59
CA LYS A 23 4.60 -9.63 12.32
C LYS A 23 5.67 -8.96 11.47
N ILE A 24 6.04 -7.71 11.76
CA ILE A 24 6.96 -6.93 10.92
C ILE A 24 8.34 -7.60 10.95
N ASP A 25 8.66 -8.36 9.90
CA ASP A 25 9.97 -8.98 9.69
C ASP A 25 10.89 -8.01 8.93
N TYR A 26 11.05 -6.81 9.49
CA TYR A 26 11.88 -5.75 8.95
C TYR A 26 12.68 -5.12 10.09
N PRO A 27 14.00 -4.87 9.94
CA PRO A 27 14.77 -4.17 10.96
C PRO A 27 14.27 -2.73 11.10
N LEU A 28 13.34 -2.53 12.03
CA LEU A 28 12.75 -1.24 12.37
C LEU A 28 13.81 -0.36 13.04
N ARG A 29 14.33 0.63 12.30
CA ARG A 29 15.34 1.58 12.80
C ARG A 29 14.71 2.73 13.61
N PHE A 30 13.79 2.42 14.51
CA PHE A 30 13.09 3.42 15.34
C PHE A 30 13.45 3.25 16.82
N ASP A 31 13.52 4.36 17.55
CA ASP A 31 13.68 4.32 19.01
C ASP A 31 12.38 3.86 19.66
N ASN A 32 11.26 4.41 19.17
CA ASN A 32 9.92 4.09 19.63
C ASN A 32 8.94 3.97 18.46
N ILE A 33 7.93 3.11 18.61
CA ILE A 33 6.67 3.17 17.85
C ILE A 33 5.57 3.54 18.83
N LYS A 34 4.84 4.60 18.53
CA LYS A 34 3.72 5.07 19.34
C LYS A 34 2.45 5.06 18.49
N ILE A 35 1.45 4.35 18.96
CA ILE A 35 0.16 4.23 18.26
C ILE A 35 -0.93 4.70 19.21
N SER A 36 -1.71 5.69 18.78
CA SER A 36 -2.76 6.32 19.59
C SER A 36 -4.07 6.42 18.83
N THR A 37 -5.19 6.54 19.53
CA THR A 37 -6.48 6.86 18.91
C THR A 37 -6.70 8.37 18.77
N SER A 38 -7.29 8.82 17.65
CA SER A 38 -7.67 10.22 17.42
C SER A 38 -8.89 10.33 16.52
N TYR A 39 -9.93 11.04 16.98
CA TYR A 39 -11.16 11.31 16.23
C TYR A 39 -11.01 12.48 15.22
N LYS A 40 -9.88 13.19 15.24
CA LYS A 40 -9.63 14.37 14.40
C LYS A 40 -8.98 14.05 13.05
N THR A 41 -8.73 12.77 12.78
CA THR A 41 -8.04 12.29 11.59
C THR A 41 -8.98 11.38 10.81
N ASP A 42 -8.79 11.22 9.50
CA ASP A 42 -9.69 10.41 8.68
C ASP A 42 -9.77 8.95 9.14
N PHE A 43 -8.77 8.15 8.79
CA PHE A 43 -8.66 6.76 9.22
C PHE A 43 -7.31 6.52 9.89
N LEU A 44 -6.22 6.76 9.16
CA LEU A 44 -4.85 6.69 9.65
C LEU A 44 -4.14 7.99 9.33
N SER A 45 -3.34 8.47 10.27
CA SER A 45 -2.33 9.51 10.03
C SER A 45 -1.10 9.21 10.86
N GLY A 46 0.00 9.88 10.58
CA GLY A 46 1.26 9.58 11.24
C GLY A 46 2.42 10.38 10.70
N ASP A 47 3.51 10.33 11.44
CA ASP A 47 4.76 11.02 11.12
C ASP A 47 5.94 10.14 11.57
N VAL A 48 7.10 10.39 10.96
CA VAL A 48 8.33 9.65 11.26
C VAL A 48 9.50 10.56 11.52
N ASN A 49 10.14 10.31 12.66
CA ASN A 49 11.45 10.84 12.99
C ASN A 49 12.25 9.73 13.70
N ARG A 50 12.83 10.02 14.87
CA ARG A 50 13.35 9.00 15.79
C ARG A 50 12.25 8.05 16.27
N THR A 51 11.06 8.59 16.50
CA THR A 51 9.83 7.86 16.82
C THR A 51 8.93 7.77 15.58
N MET A 52 8.30 6.61 15.35
CA MET A 52 7.16 6.51 14.44
C MET A 52 5.88 6.74 15.24
N GLU A 53 5.11 7.76 14.88
CA GLU A 53 3.80 8.03 15.48
C GLU A 53 2.69 7.67 14.49
N ILE A 54 1.72 6.89 14.95
CA ILE A 54 0.52 6.50 14.18
C ILE A 54 -0.73 6.88 14.98
N LEU A 55 -1.65 7.57 14.35
CA LEU A 55 -2.98 7.87 14.87
C LEU A 55 -4.02 7.06 14.11
N ILE A 56 -4.92 6.40 14.83
CA ILE A 56 -6.02 5.62 14.28
C ILE A 56 -7.33 6.29 14.69
N ASN A 57 -8.22 6.55 13.74
CA ASN A 57 -9.59 6.95 14.05
C ASN A 57 -10.44 5.71 14.36
N PRO A 58 -10.84 5.50 15.63
CA PRO A 58 -11.57 4.30 16.03
C PRO A 58 -13.02 4.23 15.49
N GLU A 59 -13.56 5.33 14.95
CA GLU A 59 -14.93 5.37 14.38
C GLU A 59 -14.98 5.06 12.88
N ASN A 60 -13.82 4.83 12.25
CA ASN A 60 -13.80 4.61 10.82
C ASN A 60 -14.41 3.25 10.46
N LYS A 61 -15.35 3.22 9.51
CA LYS A 61 -16.02 2.00 9.03
C LYS A 61 -15.06 0.94 8.48
N ILE A 62 -13.85 1.32 8.05
CA ILE A 62 -12.82 0.36 7.64
C ILE A 62 -12.51 -0.64 8.76
N LEU A 63 -12.61 -0.24 10.03
CA LEU A 63 -12.38 -1.09 11.19
C LEU A 63 -13.42 -2.22 11.34
N GLU A 64 -14.60 -2.07 10.76
CA GLU A 64 -15.63 -3.11 10.74
C GLU A 64 -15.19 -4.30 9.86
N ASN A 65 -14.35 -4.06 8.85
CA ASN A 65 -13.77 -5.11 8.01
C ASN A 65 -12.31 -5.36 8.38
N LYS A 66 -12.09 -6.49 9.05
CA LYS A 66 -10.78 -6.90 9.55
C LYS A 66 -9.71 -6.99 8.44
N PHE A 67 -10.05 -7.47 7.25
CA PHE A 67 -9.08 -7.60 6.15
C PHE A 67 -8.69 -6.24 5.59
N LEU A 68 -9.66 -5.33 5.44
CA LEU A 68 -9.38 -3.95 5.04
C LEU A 68 -8.49 -3.25 6.07
N PHE A 69 -8.87 -3.30 7.35
CA PHE A 69 -8.06 -2.71 8.42
C PHE A 69 -6.60 -3.18 8.36
N ARG A 70 -6.38 -4.50 8.32
CA ARG A 70 -5.04 -5.08 8.31
C ARG A 70 -4.23 -4.65 7.10
N GLY A 71 -4.82 -4.67 5.91
CA GLY A 71 -4.12 -4.24 4.71
C GLY A 71 -3.74 -2.77 4.74
N PHE A 72 -4.70 -1.90 5.09
CA PHE A 72 -4.43 -0.47 5.18
C PHE A 72 -3.39 -0.14 6.24
N PHE A 73 -3.46 -0.78 7.42
CA PHE A 73 -2.50 -0.56 8.49
C PHE A 73 -1.10 -1.04 8.09
N ALA A 74 -0.98 -2.21 7.44
CA ALA A 74 0.30 -2.72 6.94
C ALA A 74 0.89 -1.77 5.89
N ARG A 75 0.12 -1.39 4.86
CA ARG A 75 0.53 -0.38 3.86
C ARG A 75 1.01 0.90 4.55
N PHE A 76 0.24 1.41 5.52
CA PHE A 76 0.54 2.65 6.21
C PHE A 76 1.86 2.59 7.00
N VAL A 77 2.10 1.51 7.73
CA VAL A 77 3.37 1.30 8.44
C VAL A 77 4.55 1.34 7.46
N PHE A 78 4.44 0.66 6.31
CA PHE A 78 5.53 0.65 5.33
C PHE A 78 5.65 1.95 4.54
N LEU A 79 4.58 2.74 4.38
CA LEU A 79 4.65 4.11 3.89
C LEU A 79 5.49 5.00 4.82
N LEU A 80 5.27 4.89 6.13
CA LEU A 80 6.06 5.62 7.13
C LEU A 80 7.53 5.16 7.15
N ILE A 81 7.78 3.86 6.98
CA ILE A 81 9.15 3.35 6.82
C ILE A 81 9.81 3.93 5.55
N ASN A 82 9.09 3.97 4.43
CA ASN A 82 9.58 4.55 3.18
C ASN A 82 9.86 6.06 3.32
N GLU A 83 9.05 6.78 4.09
CA GLU A 83 9.26 8.19 4.41
C GLU A 83 10.60 8.38 5.14
N LYS A 84 10.83 7.60 6.21
CA LYS A 84 12.07 7.65 6.98
C LYS A 84 13.32 7.32 6.16
N GLU A 85 13.20 6.42 5.21
CA GLU A 85 14.30 6.05 4.30
C GLU A 85 14.52 7.06 3.17
N GLY A 86 13.70 8.12 3.10
CA GLY A 86 13.73 9.11 2.03
C GLY A 86 13.25 8.57 0.68
N LEU A 87 12.61 7.40 0.64
CA LEU A 87 12.07 6.84 -0.60
C LEU A 87 10.86 7.63 -1.09
N ASN A 88 9.93 7.97 -0.19
CA ASN A 88 8.75 8.77 -0.55
C ASN A 88 9.14 10.13 -1.12
N PHE A 89 10.13 10.77 -0.51
CA PHE A 89 10.72 12.02 -1.00
C PHE A 89 11.33 11.84 -2.39
N LYS A 90 12.16 10.80 -2.61
CA LYS A 90 12.74 10.49 -3.92
C LYS A 90 11.67 10.22 -4.99
N ILE A 91 10.57 9.55 -4.63
CA ILE A 91 9.44 9.34 -5.54
C ILE A 91 8.87 10.70 -5.94
N LYS A 92 8.53 11.55 -4.96
CA LYS A 92 7.94 12.86 -5.18
C LYS A 92 8.81 13.78 -6.03
N GLU A 93 10.13 13.75 -5.85
CA GLU A 93 11.05 14.59 -6.64
C GLU A 93 11.26 14.08 -8.07
N LYS A 94 11.25 12.76 -8.29
CA LYS A 94 11.62 12.16 -9.59
C LYS A 94 10.44 11.85 -10.49
N LEU A 95 9.23 11.79 -9.94
CA LEU A 95 8.03 11.50 -10.72
C LEU A 95 7.50 12.79 -11.35
N GLU A 96 7.43 12.82 -12.67
CA GLU A 96 6.98 13.99 -13.44
C GLU A 96 5.45 14.20 -13.39
N LEU A 97 4.71 13.21 -12.90
CA LEU A 97 3.25 13.18 -12.81
C LEU A 97 2.80 13.16 -11.34
N PRO A 98 2.48 14.32 -10.74
CA PRO A 98 2.14 14.43 -9.32
C PRO A 98 1.00 13.50 -8.88
N GLU A 99 0.00 13.30 -9.74
CA GLU A 99 -1.17 12.45 -9.49
C GLU A 99 -0.83 10.97 -9.33
N LEU A 100 0.34 10.52 -9.81
CA LEU A 100 0.79 9.14 -9.65
C LEU A 100 1.70 8.93 -8.43
N VAL A 101 2.13 10.00 -7.76
CA VAL A 101 3.06 9.90 -6.61
C VAL A 101 2.51 8.97 -5.53
N GLU A 102 1.24 9.14 -5.16
CA GLU A 102 0.60 8.32 -4.13
C GLU A 102 0.51 6.85 -4.57
N PHE A 103 0.14 6.58 -5.82
CA PHE A 103 0.10 5.23 -6.37
C PHE A 103 1.47 4.54 -6.26
N VAL A 104 2.54 5.23 -6.62
CA VAL A 104 3.90 4.67 -6.59
C VAL A 104 4.38 4.44 -5.16
N GLN A 105 4.11 5.38 -4.24
CA GLN A 105 4.42 5.22 -2.83
C GLN A 105 3.69 4.01 -2.23
N ASN A 106 2.40 3.86 -2.55
CA ASN A 106 1.59 2.72 -2.13
C ASN A 106 2.14 1.40 -2.70
N PHE A 107 2.53 1.35 -3.97
CA PHE A 107 3.13 0.17 -4.58
C PHE A 107 4.39 -0.30 -3.82
N PHE A 108 5.30 0.62 -3.49
CA PHE A 108 6.52 0.27 -2.75
C PHE A 108 6.24 -0.13 -1.31
N ALA A 109 5.29 0.53 -0.65
CA ALA A 109 4.87 0.17 0.69
C ALA A 109 4.26 -1.25 0.71
N ASP A 110 3.36 -1.54 -0.22
CA ASP A 110 2.70 -2.83 -0.37
C ASP A 110 3.70 -3.94 -0.70
N TYR A 111 4.64 -3.69 -1.60
CA TYR A 111 5.69 -4.64 -1.94
C TYR A 111 6.54 -4.98 -0.71
N LYS A 112 6.94 -3.98 0.09
CA LYS A 112 7.65 -4.21 1.34
C LYS A 112 6.79 -4.93 2.37
N ALA A 113 5.52 -4.58 2.50
CA ALA A 113 4.59 -5.23 3.43
C ALA A 113 4.46 -6.73 3.12
N VAL A 114 4.28 -7.08 1.86
CA VAL A 114 4.24 -8.49 1.41
C VAL A 114 5.56 -9.20 1.69
N LYS A 115 6.69 -8.56 1.41
CA LYS A 115 8.03 -9.13 1.61
C LYS A 115 8.38 -9.34 3.09
N TYR A 116 7.92 -8.45 3.97
CA TYR A 116 8.38 -8.35 5.36
C TYR A 116 7.27 -8.58 6.38
N GLY A 117 6.44 -9.62 6.16
CA GLY A 117 5.59 -10.20 7.21
C GLY A 117 4.08 -10.12 7.02
N PHE A 118 3.58 -9.38 6.02
CA PHE A 118 2.14 -9.19 5.80
C PHE A 118 1.60 -9.87 4.55
N LYS A 119 2.31 -10.84 3.96
CA LYS A 119 1.87 -11.53 2.74
C LYS A 119 0.39 -11.96 2.76
N ILE A 120 -0.04 -12.68 3.81
CA ILE A 120 -1.42 -13.19 3.92
C ILE A 120 -2.41 -12.04 4.13
N ASP A 121 -2.08 -11.09 5.00
CA ASP A 121 -2.95 -9.95 5.32
C ASP A 121 -3.14 -9.03 4.10
N MET A 122 -2.07 -8.77 3.34
CA MET A 122 -2.11 -8.01 2.08
C MET A 122 -2.84 -8.76 0.97
N HIS A 123 -2.69 -10.09 0.87
CA HIS A 123 -3.43 -10.89 -0.11
C HIS A 123 -4.94 -10.73 0.11
N ARG A 124 -5.40 -10.94 1.36
CA ARG A 124 -6.81 -10.80 1.72
C ARG A 124 -7.32 -9.38 1.53
N PHE A 125 -6.53 -8.38 1.88
CA PHE A 125 -6.85 -6.98 1.64
C PHE A 125 -7.09 -6.68 0.15
N PHE A 126 -6.22 -7.17 -0.73
CA PHE A 126 -6.36 -6.95 -2.17
C PHE A 126 -7.57 -7.67 -2.74
N LEU A 127 -7.81 -8.92 -2.35
CA LEU A 127 -9.02 -9.66 -2.77
C LEU A 127 -10.29 -8.93 -2.34
N GLU A 128 -10.35 -8.46 -1.09
CA GLU A 128 -11.49 -7.70 -0.58
C GLU A 128 -11.68 -6.38 -1.34
N LYS A 129 -10.59 -5.64 -1.61
CA LYS A 129 -10.64 -4.37 -2.33
C LYS A 129 -11.07 -4.55 -3.79
N ILE A 130 -10.47 -5.51 -4.49
CA ILE A 130 -10.77 -5.80 -5.90
C ILE A 130 -12.20 -6.32 -6.05
N SER A 131 -12.57 -7.35 -5.30
CA SER A 131 -13.89 -7.98 -5.41
C SER A 131 -15.02 -6.97 -5.18
N LYS A 132 -14.95 -6.20 -4.08
CA LYS A 132 -15.94 -5.16 -3.77
C LYS A 132 -16.10 -4.14 -4.90
N LYS A 133 -15.01 -3.79 -5.60
CA LYS A 133 -15.05 -2.82 -6.70
C LYS A 133 -15.59 -3.42 -8.00
N ILE A 134 -15.20 -4.64 -8.34
CA ILE A 134 -15.74 -5.38 -9.50
C ILE A 134 -17.25 -5.54 -9.38
N TYR A 135 -17.77 -5.93 -8.21
CA TYR A 135 -19.21 -6.09 -7.99
C TYR A 135 -19.99 -4.76 -8.09
N ASN A 136 -19.32 -3.62 -7.86
CA ASN A 136 -19.90 -2.29 -8.01
C ASN A 136 -19.81 -1.74 -9.46
N LYS A 137 -19.31 -2.54 -10.42
CA LYS A 137 -19.36 -2.35 -11.89
C LYS A 137 -18.76 -1.06 -12.46
N ARG A 138 -17.91 -0.35 -11.73
CA ARG A 138 -17.10 0.76 -12.27
C ARG A 138 -15.72 0.72 -11.64
N VAL A 139 -14.70 0.51 -12.46
CA VAL A 139 -13.29 0.55 -12.08
C VAL A 139 -12.63 1.62 -12.95
N SER A 140 -11.99 2.61 -12.34
CA SER A 140 -11.23 3.63 -13.08
C SER A 140 -9.90 3.08 -13.60
N LYS A 141 -9.21 3.83 -14.49
CA LYS A 141 -7.87 3.45 -14.96
C LYS A 141 -6.89 3.35 -13.79
N GLU A 142 -6.93 4.31 -12.87
CA GLU A 142 -6.09 4.37 -11.67
C GLU A 142 -6.35 3.18 -10.74
N GLU A 143 -7.62 2.86 -10.49
CA GLU A 143 -8.01 1.71 -9.67
C GLU A 143 -7.53 0.40 -10.32
N TYR A 144 -7.68 0.28 -11.64
CA TYR A 144 -7.18 -0.89 -12.37
C TYR A 144 -5.67 -1.01 -12.30
N LEU A 145 -4.92 0.09 -12.41
CA LEU A 145 -3.47 0.07 -12.22
C LEU A 145 -3.09 -0.32 -10.80
N GLU A 146 -3.81 0.16 -9.79
CA GLU A 146 -3.61 -0.27 -8.40
C GLU A 146 -3.78 -1.79 -8.29
N PHE A 147 -4.87 -2.33 -8.85
CA PHE A 147 -5.13 -3.77 -8.82
C PHE A 147 -4.11 -4.57 -9.63
N TYR A 148 -3.67 -4.06 -10.76
CA TYR A 148 -2.63 -4.68 -11.56
C TYR A 148 -1.29 -4.70 -10.82
N SER A 149 -0.99 -3.64 -10.06
CA SER A 149 0.20 -3.59 -9.22
C SER A 149 0.21 -4.69 -8.15
N PHE A 150 -0.97 -5.04 -7.61
CA PHE A 150 -1.13 -6.16 -6.69
C PHE A 150 -0.78 -7.48 -7.38
N TYR A 151 -1.31 -7.71 -8.58
CA TYR A 151 -0.95 -8.86 -9.40
C TYR A 151 0.57 -8.94 -9.60
N LEU A 152 1.26 -7.84 -9.91
CA LEU A 152 2.71 -7.84 -10.08
C LEU A 152 3.46 -8.24 -8.81
N ILE A 153 3.02 -7.76 -7.64
CA ILE A 153 3.62 -8.13 -6.36
C ILE A 153 3.46 -9.64 -6.12
N PHE A 154 2.27 -10.19 -6.36
CA PHE A 154 1.96 -11.60 -6.12
C PHE A 154 2.57 -12.55 -7.16
N LYS A 155 2.68 -12.11 -8.42
CA LYS A 155 3.41 -12.80 -9.49
C LYS A 155 4.87 -13.02 -9.12
N LYS A 156 5.53 -12.04 -8.49
CA LYS A 156 6.93 -12.16 -8.04
C LYS A 156 7.14 -13.23 -6.97
N ILE A 157 6.08 -13.62 -6.26
CA ILE A 157 6.13 -14.64 -5.20
C ILE A 157 5.38 -15.93 -5.57
N GLY A 158 4.93 -16.07 -6.82
CA GLY A 158 4.30 -17.27 -7.35
C GLY A 158 2.89 -17.56 -6.85
N GLU A 159 2.15 -16.53 -6.40
CA GLU A 159 0.81 -16.69 -5.83
C GLU A 159 -0.24 -15.78 -6.49
N GLU A 160 -0.11 -15.51 -7.80
CA GLU A 160 -1.00 -14.58 -8.52
C GLU A 160 -2.45 -15.09 -8.72
N GLY A 161 -2.71 -16.38 -8.51
CA GLY A 161 -3.88 -17.10 -9.07
C GLY A 161 -5.22 -16.37 -8.98
N GLU A 162 -5.68 -16.08 -7.77
CA GLU A 162 -7.01 -15.47 -7.56
C GLU A 162 -7.05 -13.99 -8.01
N ILE A 163 -5.99 -13.23 -7.76
CA ILE A 163 -5.88 -11.82 -8.19
C ILE A 163 -5.89 -11.72 -9.72
N LYS A 164 -5.16 -12.60 -10.41
CA LYS A 164 -5.13 -12.64 -11.88
C LYS A 164 -6.53 -12.93 -12.43
N SER A 165 -7.21 -13.95 -11.88
CA SER A 165 -8.56 -14.30 -12.30
C SER A 165 -9.54 -13.13 -12.17
N LEU A 166 -9.46 -12.36 -11.07
CA LEU A 166 -10.30 -11.18 -10.87
C LEU A 166 -9.97 -10.07 -11.88
N LEU A 167 -8.69 -9.81 -12.16
CA LEU A 167 -8.29 -8.82 -13.17
C LEU A 167 -8.75 -9.18 -14.58
N GLU A 168 -8.81 -10.46 -14.94
CA GLU A 168 -9.31 -10.88 -16.26
C GLU A 168 -10.81 -10.58 -16.47
N THR A 169 -11.57 -10.41 -15.38
CA THR A 169 -12.99 -10.02 -15.46
C THR A 169 -13.21 -8.55 -15.80
N ILE A 170 -12.16 -7.71 -15.66
CA ILE A 170 -12.20 -6.27 -15.93
C ILE A 170 -11.14 -5.92 -16.98
N LYS A 171 -11.55 -5.38 -18.13
CA LYS A 171 -10.60 -4.87 -19.13
C LYS A 171 -10.83 -3.39 -19.33
N ILE A 172 -9.76 -2.61 -19.18
CA ILE A 172 -9.77 -1.16 -19.43
C ILE A 172 -8.87 -0.88 -20.63
N ALA A 173 -9.45 -0.29 -21.67
CA ALA A 173 -8.75 0.03 -22.90
C ALA A 173 -7.68 1.11 -22.70
N GLY A 174 -6.60 1.03 -23.47
CA GLY A 174 -5.55 2.05 -23.52
C GLY A 174 -4.47 1.90 -22.45
N LEU A 175 -4.45 0.79 -21.69
CA LEU A 175 -3.42 0.53 -20.68
C LEU A 175 -2.31 -0.42 -21.17
N ASP A 176 -2.46 -1.04 -22.34
CA ASP A 176 -1.61 -2.17 -22.79
C ASP A 176 -0.11 -1.87 -22.76
N GLY A 177 0.29 -0.70 -23.28
CA GLY A 177 1.68 -0.26 -23.27
C GLY A 177 2.21 -0.06 -21.85
N LEU A 178 1.40 0.58 -21.00
CA LEU A 178 1.74 0.82 -19.61
C LEU A 178 1.87 -0.48 -18.82
N LEU A 179 0.92 -1.41 -18.94
CA LEU A 179 0.97 -2.70 -18.23
C LEU A 179 2.23 -3.49 -18.61
N LYS A 180 2.62 -3.47 -19.89
CA LYS A 180 3.85 -4.11 -20.36
C LYS A 180 5.12 -3.52 -19.74
N GLU A 181 5.18 -2.19 -19.56
CA GLU A 181 6.31 -1.57 -18.87
C GLU A 181 6.27 -1.83 -17.36
N LEU A 182 5.07 -1.84 -16.74
CA LEU A 182 4.90 -2.23 -15.33
C LEU A 182 5.37 -3.67 -15.06
N GLU A 183 5.13 -4.61 -15.97
CA GLU A 183 5.63 -5.99 -15.83
C GLU A 183 7.16 -6.11 -15.82
N LYS A 184 7.87 -5.13 -16.41
CA LYS A 184 9.33 -5.08 -16.39
C LYS A 184 9.89 -4.46 -15.12
N LEU A 185 9.02 -4.00 -14.22
CA LEU A 185 9.46 -3.28 -13.04
C LEU A 185 10.35 -4.10 -12.14
N ASN A 186 11.56 -3.59 -11.94
CA ASN A 186 12.40 -3.89 -10.81
C ASN A 186 12.72 -2.60 -10.08
N TYR A 187 12.62 -2.60 -8.75
CA TYR A 187 13.20 -1.51 -7.97
C TYR A 187 14.74 -1.57 -8.11
N PRO A 188 15.47 -0.46 -8.29
CA PRO A 188 15.04 0.94 -8.41
C PRO A 188 14.86 1.44 -9.86
N TYR A 189 14.87 0.55 -10.86
CA TYR A 189 14.75 0.87 -12.29
C TYR A 189 13.49 1.70 -12.63
N PHE A 190 12.44 1.58 -11.81
CA PHE A 190 11.20 2.36 -11.89
C PHE A 190 11.42 3.87 -12.12
N PHE A 191 12.36 4.51 -11.41
CA PHE A 191 12.51 5.98 -11.44
C PHE A 191 13.23 6.54 -12.68
N GLY A 192 13.91 5.70 -13.44
CA GLY A 192 14.70 6.11 -14.60
C GLY A 192 14.17 5.60 -15.93
N ASP A 193 13.01 4.93 -15.94
CA ASP A 193 12.49 4.31 -17.16
C ASP A 193 11.67 5.31 -17.98
N GLU A 194 12.33 5.88 -18.99
CA GLU A 194 11.72 6.82 -19.94
C GLU A 194 10.53 6.24 -20.72
N LYS A 195 10.50 4.92 -20.96
CA LYS A 195 9.36 4.29 -21.65
C LYS A 195 8.15 4.24 -20.73
N LEU A 196 8.36 3.87 -19.47
CA LEU A 196 7.31 3.86 -18.47
C LEU A 196 6.75 5.27 -18.21
N LYS A 197 7.63 6.27 -18.10
CA LYS A 197 7.22 7.69 -17.98
C LYS A 197 6.36 8.13 -19.16
N LYS A 198 6.82 7.89 -20.39
CA LYS A 198 6.06 8.26 -21.59
C LYS A 198 4.70 7.55 -21.62
N ALA A 199 4.66 6.25 -21.30
CA ALA A 199 3.42 5.49 -21.25
C ALA A 199 2.44 6.04 -20.21
N TRP A 200 2.91 6.59 -19.08
CA TRP A 200 2.01 7.26 -18.12
C TRP A 200 1.43 8.56 -18.65
N ILE A 201 2.26 9.43 -19.23
CA ILE A 201 1.81 10.71 -19.80
C ILE A 201 0.71 10.44 -20.84
N ASP A 202 0.95 9.48 -21.74
CA ASP A 202 0.01 9.11 -22.79
C ASP A 202 -1.33 8.55 -22.22
N VAL A 203 -1.35 8.00 -21.01
CA VAL A 203 -2.55 7.41 -20.40
C VAL A 203 -3.38 8.41 -19.60
N PHE A 204 -2.70 9.34 -18.91
CA PHE A 204 -3.28 10.19 -17.86
C PHE A 204 -3.37 11.68 -18.21
N ASN A 205 -2.55 12.17 -19.14
CA ASN A 205 -2.55 13.59 -19.54
C ASN A 205 -3.22 13.86 -20.90
N LEU A 206 -3.99 12.89 -21.42
CA LEU A 206 -4.83 13.05 -22.62
C LEU A 206 -6.20 13.62 -22.30
#